data_AF-A0A1I6H022-F1
#
_entry.id   AF-A0A1I6H022-F1
#
_cell.length_a   1.000
_cell.length_b   1.000
_cell.length_c   1.000
_cell.angle_alpha   90.00
_cell.angle_beta   90.00
_cell.angle_gamma   90.00
#
_symmetry.space_group_name_H-M   'P 1'
#
loop_
_entity.id
_entity.type
_entity.pdbx_description
1 polymer ?
#
loop_
_entity_poly.entity_id
_entity_poly.type
_entity_poly.pdbx_seq_one_letter_code
_entity_poly.pdbx_strand_id
1 'polypeptide(L)'
;MDSEDTARLIYLVLLGSVIAGYFLISNRARMGEAARQAALWGFIFIGVIVAYGLWSDVSQTVLPQQSTFEGGRIEVPVRTDGHYHLTLHVGEVPIEFVVDTGASGVVLSQEDAAQVGIDTDTLIYGGRASTANGEVRTARVTLENVRLGKFQEGRVRAYVNEGELANSLLGMDYLERFNRIEIQRGKLVLER
;
A
#
# COMPACT_ATOMS: atom_id res chain seq x y z
N MET A 1 -10.82 -27.55 -32.45
CA MET A 1 -9.79 -28.49 -31.97
C MET A 1 -9.85 -29.64 -32.94
N ASP A 2 -8.87 -29.73 -33.83
CA ASP A 2 -8.94 -30.61 -34.99
C ASP A 2 -8.74 -32.07 -34.60
N SER A 3 -9.28 -32.99 -35.40
CA SER A 3 -9.18 -34.44 -35.18
C SER A 3 -7.73 -34.93 -35.17
N GLU A 4 -6.84 -34.27 -35.93
CA GLU A 4 -5.41 -34.55 -35.96
C GLU A 4 -4.70 -34.17 -34.65
N ASP A 5 -5.08 -33.06 -34.01
CA ASP A 5 -4.53 -32.65 -32.72
C ASP A 5 -4.92 -33.61 -31.60
N THR A 6 -6.16 -34.12 -31.66
CA THR A 6 -6.66 -35.10 -30.69
C THR A 6 -5.93 -36.44 -30.86
N ALA A 7 -5.72 -36.91 -32.09
CA ALA A 7 -4.97 -38.13 -32.38
C ALA A 7 -3.50 -38.02 -31.95
N ARG A 8 -2.87 -36.85 -32.18
CA ARG A 8 -1.50 -36.56 -31.76
C ARG A 8 -1.37 -36.50 -30.24
N LEU A 9 -2.34 -35.92 -29.55
CA LEU A 9 -2.36 -35.86 -28.08
C LEU A 9 -2.54 -37.26 -27.47
N ILE A 10 -3.43 -38.08 -28.03
CA ILE A 10 -3.59 -39.48 -27.63
C ILE A 10 -2.28 -40.25 -27.83
N TYR A 11 -1.63 -40.10 -28.99
CA TYR A 11 -0.34 -40.73 -29.29
C TYR A 11 0.75 -40.32 -28.29
N LEU A 12 0.85 -39.03 -27.96
CA LEU A 12 1.85 -38.53 -27.00
C LEU A 12 1.58 -39.01 -25.57
N VAL A 13 0.32 -39.11 -25.14
CA VAL A 13 -0.05 -39.66 -23.84
C VAL A 13 0.27 -41.15 -23.77
N LEU A 14 -0.03 -41.89 -24.82
CA LEU A 14 0.25 -43.33 -24.91
C LEU A 14 1.77 -43.57 -24.89
N LEU A 15 2.54 -42.82 -25.69
CA LEU A 15 4.00 -42.89 -25.72
C LEU A 15 4.61 -42.50 -24.35
N GLY A 16 4.11 -41.42 -23.73
CA GLY A 16 4.54 -40.98 -22.40
C GLY A 16 4.28 -42.05 -21.33
N SER A 17 3.14 -42.73 -21.38
CA SER A 17 2.80 -43.80 -20.45
C SER A 17 3.71 -45.04 -20.60
N VAL A 18 4.14 -45.36 -21.83
CA VAL A 18 5.06 -46.48 -22.10
C VAL A 18 6.45 -46.15 -21.60
N ILE A 19 6.93 -44.91 -21.80
CA ILE A 19 8.24 -44.46 -21.32
C ILE A 19 8.25 -44.38 -19.79
N ALA A 20 7.20 -43.80 -19.19
CA ALA A 20 7.04 -43.74 -17.74
C ALA A 20 6.94 -45.15 -17.13
N GLY A 21 6.18 -46.04 -17.76
CA GLY A 21 6.07 -47.45 -17.39
C GLY A 21 7.43 -48.16 -17.46
N TYR A 22 8.17 -48.03 -18.55
CA TYR A 22 9.51 -48.60 -18.70
C TYR A 22 10.50 -48.06 -17.67
N PHE A 23 10.48 -46.76 -17.39
CA PHE A 23 11.32 -46.11 -16.37
C PHE A 23 11.01 -46.62 -14.96
N LEU A 24 9.72 -46.74 -14.61
CA LEU A 24 9.28 -47.30 -13.33
C LEU A 24 9.65 -48.78 -13.19
N ILE A 25 9.64 -49.53 -14.29
CA ILE A 25 9.91 -50.97 -14.33
C ILE A 25 11.40 -51.32 -14.34
N SER A 26 12.24 -50.46 -14.95
CA SER A 26 13.69 -50.65 -15.02
C SER A 26 14.41 -50.14 -13.77
N ASN A 27 13.84 -49.17 -13.05
CA ASN A 27 14.51 -48.54 -11.90
C ASN A 27 14.15 -49.17 -10.53
N ARG A 28 13.56 -50.38 -10.52
CA ARG A 28 13.03 -51.06 -9.32
C ARG A 28 14.06 -51.34 -8.22
N ALA A 29 15.34 -51.48 -8.58
CA ALA A 29 16.43 -51.75 -7.63
C ALA A 29 17.02 -50.50 -6.95
N ARG A 30 16.65 -49.29 -7.41
CA ARG A 30 17.09 -47.99 -6.86
C ARG A 30 15.92 -47.07 -6.49
N MET A 31 14.71 -47.63 -6.33
CA MET A 31 13.48 -46.87 -6.06
C MET A 31 13.54 -46.07 -4.76
N GLY A 32 14.27 -46.52 -3.74
CA GLY A 32 14.45 -45.75 -2.51
C GLY A 32 15.17 -44.42 -2.75
N GLU A 33 16.22 -44.43 -3.57
CA GLU A 33 17.01 -43.22 -3.88
C GLU A 33 16.27 -42.29 -4.84
N ALA A 34 15.64 -42.85 -5.88
CA ALA A 34 14.86 -42.06 -6.84
C ALA A 34 13.62 -41.43 -6.20
N ALA A 35 12.89 -42.17 -5.33
CA ALA A 35 11.75 -41.63 -4.58
C ALA A 35 12.19 -40.56 -3.57
N ARG A 36 13.34 -40.74 -2.91
CA ARG A 36 13.91 -39.73 -2.00
C ARG A 36 14.28 -38.45 -2.73
N GLN A 37 14.87 -38.54 -3.93
CA GLN A 37 15.19 -37.39 -4.76
C GLN A 37 13.93 -36.69 -5.28
N ALA A 38 12.92 -37.44 -5.71
CA ALA A 38 11.63 -36.89 -6.14
C ALA A 38 10.92 -36.16 -4.99
N ALA A 39 10.97 -36.69 -3.76
CA ALA A 39 10.43 -36.02 -2.59
C ALA A 39 11.18 -34.71 -2.27
N LEU A 40 12.52 -34.73 -2.35
CA LEU A 40 13.36 -33.53 -2.17
C LEU A 40 13.01 -32.43 -3.18
N TRP A 41 12.91 -32.79 -4.46
CA TRP A 41 12.48 -31.86 -5.50
C TRP A 41 11.04 -31.38 -5.30
N GLY A 42 10.13 -32.28 -4.88
CA GLY A 42 8.76 -31.92 -4.52
C GLY A 42 8.70 -30.89 -3.39
N PHE A 43 9.50 -31.07 -2.33
CA PHE A 43 9.60 -30.10 -1.24
C PHE A 43 10.20 -28.76 -1.69
N ILE A 44 11.21 -28.77 -2.57
CA ILE A 44 11.77 -27.54 -3.13
C ILE A 44 10.71 -26.81 -3.95
N PHE A 45 9.98 -27.50 -4.83
CA PHE A 45 8.91 -26.91 -5.63
C PHE A 45 7.77 -26.35 -4.75
N ILE A 46 7.33 -27.11 -3.75
CA ILE A 46 6.33 -26.64 -2.77
C ILE A 46 6.86 -25.40 -2.04
N GLY A 47 8.11 -25.42 -1.58
CA GLY A 47 8.75 -24.28 -0.94
C GLY A 47 8.79 -23.04 -1.82
N VAL A 48 9.11 -23.18 -3.11
CA VAL A 48 9.12 -22.08 -4.09
C VAL A 48 7.71 -21.56 -4.36
N ILE A 49 6.72 -22.44 -4.52
CA ILE A 49 5.31 -22.05 -4.73
C ILE A 49 4.78 -21.28 -3.52
N VAL A 50 5.05 -21.77 -2.30
CA VAL A 50 4.65 -21.11 -1.05
C VAL A 50 5.39 -19.78 -0.89
N ALA A 51 6.71 -19.73 -1.14
CA ALA A 51 7.49 -18.50 -1.07
C ALA A 51 6.98 -17.45 -2.06
N TYR A 52 6.70 -17.84 -3.32
CA TYR A 52 6.16 -16.93 -4.34
C TYR A 52 4.76 -16.44 -3.97
N GLY A 53 3.89 -17.33 -3.47
CA GLY A 53 2.54 -16.98 -3.04
C GLY A 53 2.50 -16.04 -1.83
N LEU A 54 3.41 -16.23 -0.87
CA LEU A 54 3.49 -15.36 0.32
C LEU A 54 4.26 -14.06 0.05
N TRP A 55 5.08 -13.99 -1.00
CA TRP A 55 5.89 -12.81 -1.30
C TRP A 55 5.05 -11.56 -1.59
N SER A 56 3.90 -11.71 -2.28
CA SER A 56 3.01 -10.59 -2.59
C SER A 56 2.41 -9.94 -1.34
N ASP A 57 2.10 -10.73 -0.32
CA ASP A 57 1.50 -10.25 0.94
C ASP A 57 2.54 -9.58 1.83
N VAL A 58 3.75 -10.16 1.91
CA VAL A 58 4.87 -9.59 2.67
C VAL A 58 5.33 -8.26 2.04
N SER A 59 5.46 -8.20 0.71
CA SER A 59 5.93 -6.97 0.04
C SER A 59 5.02 -5.76 0.27
N GLN A 60 3.69 -5.96 0.33
CA GLN A 60 2.72 -4.90 0.61
C GLN A 60 2.67 -4.49 2.10
N THR A 61 3.01 -5.41 2.99
CA THR A 61 2.98 -5.16 4.45
C THR A 61 4.26 -4.49 4.95
N VAL A 62 5.41 -4.80 4.34
CA VAL A 62 6.73 -4.34 4.83
C VAL A 62 7.18 -3.02 4.16
N LEU A 63 6.65 -2.70 2.98
CA LEU A 63 6.93 -1.43 2.28
C LEU A 63 5.64 -0.84 1.68
N PRO A 64 4.73 -0.26 2.49
CA PRO A 64 3.64 0.56 1.96
C PRO A 64 4.24 1.86 1.42
N GLN A 65 4.92 1.78 0.27
CA GLN A 65 5.45 2.96 -0.39
C GLN A 65 4.31 3.60 -1.18
N GLN A 66 3.98 4.84 -0.79
CA GLN A 66 3.28 5.78 -1.66
C GLN A 66 4.01 5.81 -3.01
N SER A 67 3.42 5.20 -4.03
CA SER A 67 4.01 5.15 -5.36
C SER A 67 3.47 6.32 -6.18
N THR A 68 4.35 7.24 -6.55
CA THR A 68 4.07 8.28 -7.53
C THR A 68 4.45 7.78 -8.91
N PHE A 69 3.46 7.61 -9.78
CA PHE A 69 3.67 7.19 -11.17
C PHE A 69 3.95 8.39 -12.07
N GLU A 70 4.63 8.17 -13.21
CA GLU A 70 4.79 9.19 -14.24
C GLU A 70 3.40 9.61 -14.75
N GLY A 71 3.06 10.90 -14.63
CA GLY A 71 1.79 11.46 -15.10
C GLY A 71 0.84 12.04 -14.05
N GLY A 72 1.27 12.29 -12.81
CA GLY A 72 0.38 12.96 -11.84
C GLY A 72 -0.46 12.02 -10.98
N ARG A 73 -0.28 10.70 -11.13
CA ARG A 73 -1.02 9.67 -10.41
C ARG A 73 -0.27 9.19 -9.18
N ILE A 74 -0.95 9.19 -8.04
CA ILE A 74 -0.45 8.71 -6.76
C ILE A 74 -1.33 7.54 -6.33
N GLU A 75 -0.72 6.38 -6.08
CA GLU A 75 -1.41 5.26 -5.47
C GLU A 75 -0.91 5.04 -4.04
N VAL A 76 -1.85 4.88 -3.13
CA VAL A 76 -1.62 4.65 -1.71
C VAL A 76 -2.35 3.37 -1.31
N PRO A 77 -1.64 2.30 -0.92
CA PRO A 77 -2.30 1.12 -0.36
C PRO A 77 -2.92 1.45 1.00
N VAL A 78 -4.03 0.77 1.32
CA VAL A 78 -4.59 0.82 2.68
C VAL A 78 -3.61 0.16 3.65
N ARG A 79 -3.47 0.72 4.85
CA ARG A 79 -2.68 0.11 5.91
C ARG A 79 -3.49 -0.89 6.73
N THR A 80 -2.80 -1.59 7.64
CA THR A 80 -3.39 -2.55 8.57
C THR A 80 -4.40 -1.93 9.54
N ASP A 81 -4.33 -0.63 9.79
CA ASP A 81 -5.32 0.13 10.57
C ASP A 81 -6.60 0.46 9.79
N GLY A 82 -6.66 0.12 8.49
CA GLY A 82 -7.80 0.39 7.63
C GLY A 82 -7.85 1.80 7.04
N HIS A 83 -6.82 2.63 7.30
CA HIS A 83 -6.74 3.99 6.81
C HIS A 83 -5.75 4.15 5.67
N TYR A 84 -5.96 5.17 4.85
CA TYR A 84 -5.00 5.61 3.85
C TYR A 84 -4.14 6.70 4.45
N HIS A 85 -2.84 6.62 4.21
CA HIS A 85 -1.89 7.56 4.76
C HIS A 85 -1.04 8.18 3.65
N LEU A 86 -0.93 9.51 3.68
CA LEU A 86 -0.11 10.28 2.76
C LEU A 86 1.00 10.98 3.52
N THR A 87 2.20 10.97 2.97
CA THR A 87 3.32 11.72 3.57
C THR A 87 3.53 13.02 2.79
N LEU A 88 3.29 14.15 3.46
CA LEU A 88 3.64 15.47 2.95
C LEU A 88 4.95 15.92 3.57
N HIS A 89 5.83 16.50 2.76
CA HIS A 89 7.00 17.20 3.27
C HIS A 89 6.64 18.65 3.49
N VAL A 90 6.76 19.14 4.72
CA VAL A 90 6.65 20.56 5.09
C VAL A 90 8.07 21.09 5.22
N GLY A 91 8.56 21.78 4.19
CA GLY A 91 9.99 22.05 4.06
C GLY A 91 10.78 20.74 3.91
N GLU A 92 11.62 20.42 4.89
CA GLU A 92 12.41 19.19 4.95
C GLU A 92 11.82 18.13 5.90
N VAL A 93 10.73 18.44 6.60
CA VAL A 93 10.15 17.55 7.61
C VAL A 93 9.03 16.71 6.97
N PRO A 94 9.15 15.37 6.93
CA PRO A 94 8.07 14.50 6.48
C PRO A 94 7.03 14.36 7.60
N ILE A 95 5.80 14.77 7.32
CA ILE A 95 4.64 14.58 8.19
C ILE A 95 3.68 13.62 7.53
N GLU A 96 3.24 12.64 8.31
CA GLU A 96 2.28 11.64 7.89
C GLU A 96 0.87 12.07 8.23
N PHE A 97 -0.03 11.97 7.26
CA PHE A 97 -1.43 12.33 7.42
C PHE A 97 -2.33 11.15 7.09
N VAL A 98 -3.34 10.96 7.94
CA VAL A 98 -4.49 10.09 7.63
C VAL A 98 -5.42 10.83 6.68
N VAL A 99 -5.80 10.20 5.58
CA VAL A 99 -6.81 10.73 4.66
C VAL A 99 -8.18 10.65 5.31
N ASP A 100 -8.80 11.80 5.55
CA ASP A 100 -10.07 11.90 6.26
C ASP A 100 -11.05 12.79 5.49
N THR A 101 -11.99 12.17 4.77
CA THR A 101 -13.03 12.90 4.04
C THR A 101 -14.07 13.56 4.96
N GLY A 102 -14.06 13.25 6.26
CA GLY A 102 -14.88 13.91 7.28
C GLY A 102 -14.27 15.22 7.78
N ALA A 103 -12.96 15.43 7.59
CA ALA A 103 -12.29 16.67 7.90
C ALA A 103 -12.42 17.66 6.71
N SER A 104 -12.83 18.90 6.99
CA SER A 104 -12.89 19.93 5.94
C SER A 104 -11.48 20.39 5.52
N GLY A 105 -10.57 20.58 6.47
CA GLY A 105 -9.23 21.13 6.22
C GLY A 105 -8.10 20.15 6.52
N VAL A 106 -6.86 20.59 6.26
CA VAL A 106 -5.67 19.93 6.80
C VAL A 106 -5.56 20.24 8.29
N VAL A 107 -5.46 19.22 9.13
CA VAL A 107 -5.40 19.36 10.59
C VAL A 107 -4.12 18.72 11.09
N LEU A 108 -3.32 19.45 11.84
CA LEU A 108 -2.12 18.98 12.50
C LEU A 108 -2.44 18.57 13.94
N SER A 109 -1.83 17.47 14.37
CA SER A 109 -1.64 17.19 15.79
C SER A 109 -0.71 18.26 16.40
N GLN A 110 -0.72 18.42 17.72
CA GLN A 110 0.21 19.34 18.39
C GLN A 110 1.66 18.90 18.21
N GLU A 111 1.90 17.59 18.23
CA GLU A 111 3.23 16.99 18.03
C GLU A 111 3.77 17.30 16.63
N ASP A 112 2.98 17.05 15.58
CA ASP A 112 3.39 17.32 14.19
C ASP A 112 3.57 18.82 13.93
N ALA A 113 2.72 19.66 14.54
CA ALA A 113 2.87 21.11 14.47
C ALA A 113 4.22 21.57 15.07
N ALA A 114 4.57 21.07 16.25
CA ALA A 114 5.86 21.34 16.87
C ALA A 114 7.03 20.80 16.03
N GLN A 115 6.88 19.62 15.42
CA GLN A 115 7.91 19.01 14.57
C GLN A 115 8.24 19.84 13.33
N VAL A 116 7.25 20.54 12.77
CA VAL A 116 7.46 21.48 11.64
C VAL A 116 7.86 22.89 12.10
N GLY A 117 8.14 23.07 13.40
CA GLY A 117 8.65 24.33 13.98
C GLY A 117 7.58 25.36 14.33
N ILE A 118 6.31 24.95 14.47
CA ILE A 118 5.24 25.82 14.96
C ILE A 118 5.24 25.78 16.49
N ASP A 119 5.39 26.93 17.11
CA ASP A 119 5.27 27.08 18.57
C ASP A 119 3.79 27.04 18.97
N THR A 120 3.33 25.86 19.40
CA THR A 120 1.93 25.59 19.76
C THR A 120 1.46 26.37 20.97
N ASP A 121 2.35 26.73 21.91
CA ASP A 121 2.00 27.43 23.14
C ASP A 121 1.65 28.91 22.89
N THR A 122 2.11 29.46 21.78
CA THR A 122 1.86 30.86 21.38
C THR A 122 0.68 31.02 20.43
N LEU A 123 0.09 29.92 19.97
CA LEU A 123 -1.01 29.96 19.01
C LEU A 123 -2.30 30.50 19.62
N ILE A 124 -3.05 31.24 18.79
CA ILE A 124 -4.39 31.72 19.15
C ILE A 124 -5.41 30.68 18.68
N TYR A 125 -5.91 29.87 19.62
CA TYR A 125 -6.96 28.87 19.41
C TYR A 125 -8.36 29.50 19.37
N GLY A 126 -8.59 30.37 18.38
CA GLY A 126 -9.87 31.06 18.18
C GLY A 126 -10.89 30.32 17.30
N GLY A 127 -10.46 29.25 16.63
CA GLY A 127 -11.31 28.40 15.80
C GLY A 127 -11.95 27.26 16.62
N ARG A 128 -12.95 26.61 16.03
CA ARG A 128 -13.58 25.42 16.58
C ARG A 128 -13.82 24.37 15.51
N ALA A 129 -13.68 23.11 15.86
CA ALA A 129 -13.98 21.97 15.00
C ALA A 129 -14.87 20.97 15.75
N SER A 130 -15.86 20.43 15.04
CA SER A 130 -16.67 19.32 15.55
C SER A 130 -15.99 18.01 15.21
N THR A 131 -15.67 17.21 16.22
CA THR A 131 -15.03 15.90 16.08
C THR A 131 -15.91 14.81 16.67
N ALA A 132 -15.54 13.55 16.45
CA ALA A 132 -16.22 12.42 17.08
C ALA A 132 -16.21 12.48 18.63
N ASN A 133 -15.18 13.11 19.21
CA ASN A 133 -15.02 13.26 20.66
C ASN A 133 -15.64 14.58 21.20
N GLY A 134 -16.36 15.32 20.34
CA GLY A 134 -16.96 16.60 20.68
C GLY A 134 -16.28 17.80 20.01
N GLU A 135 -16.62 18.99 20.48
CA GLU A 135 -16.07 20.24 19.96
C GLU A 135 -14.67 20.49 20.55
N VAL A 136 -13.70 20.80 19.69
CA VAL A 136 -12.32 21.14 20.06
C VAL A 136 -11.95 22.50 19.50
N ARG A 137 -11.03 23.20 20.17
CA ARG A 137 -10.51 24.48 19.66
C ARG A 137 -9.40 24.23 18.65
N THR A 138 -9.28 25.14 17.69
CA THR A 138 -8.28 25.07 16.63
C THR A 138 -7.60 26.40 16.40
N ALA A 139 -6.32 26.36 16.05
CA ALA A 139 -5.55 27.53 15.64
C ALA A 139 -5.25 27.45 14.14
N ARG A 140 -5.47 28.53 13.39
CA ARG A 140 -5.16 28.56 11.96
C ARG A 140 -3.67 28.79 11.75
N VAL A 141 -3.06 27.97 10.91
CA VAL A 141 -1.65 28.10 10.51
C VAL A 141 -1.53 27.97 8.99
N THR A 142 -0.38 28.38 8.45
CA THR A 142 -0.05 28.13 7.04
C THR A 142 1.24 27.34 6.99
N LEU A 143 1.19 26.19 6.32
CA LEU A 143 2.36 25.37 6.04
C LEU A 143 3.03 25.91 4.79
N GLU A 144 4.33 26.15 4.90
CA GLU A 144 5.18 26.64 3.82
C GLU A 144 5.89 25.48 3.11
N ASN A 145 6.16 25.65 1.82
CA ASN A 145 6.96 24.72 1.02
C ASN A 145 6.48 23.26 1.10
N VAL A 146 5.17 23.05 1.05
CA VAL A 146 4.56 21.73 1.13
C VAL A 146 4.79 20.97 -0.17
N ARG A 147 5.21 19.71 -0.07
CA ARG A 147 5.43 18.80 -1.21
C ARG A 147 4.81 17.44 -0.95
N LEU A 148 4.24 16.85 -2.00
CA LEU A 148 3.76 15.47 -2.02
C LEU A 148 4.54 14.69 -3.09
N GLY A 149 5.48 13.85 -2.67
CA GLY A 149 6.40 13.19 -3.60
C GLY A 149 7.16 14.22 -4.45
N LYS A 150 6.88 14.22 -5.77
CA LYS A 150 7.48 15.17 -6.73
C LYS A 150 6.65 16.46 -6.93
N PHE A 151 5.43 16.53 -6.39
CA PHE A 151 4.53 17.66 -6.58
C PHE A 151 4.81 18.75 -5.55
N GLN A 152 4.94 20.00 -6.02
CA GLN A 152 5.02 21.17 -5.16
C GLN A 152 3.61 21.72 -4.93
N GLU A 153 3.14 21.67 -3.68
CA GLU A 153 1.86 22.23 -3.27
C GLU A 153 1.98 23.73 -2.92
N GLY A 154 3.20 24.15 -2.54
CA GLY A 154 3.48 25.52 -2.12
C GLY A 154 2.95 25.79 -0.71
N ARG A 155 1.98 26.70 -0.60
CA ARG A 155 1.37 27.08 0.68
C ARG A 155 0.06 26.33 0.90
N VAL A 156 -0.05 25.66 2.04
CA VAL A 156 -1.24 24.92 2.43
C VAL A 156 -1.80 25.51 3.72
N ARG A 157 -3.07 25.88 3.70
CA ARG A 157 -3.78 26.30 4.92
C ARG A 157 -4.04 25.07 5.76
N ALA A 158 -3.71 25.16 7.04
CA ALA A 158 -3.93 24.08 7.99
C ALA A 158 -4.44 24.64 9.34
N TYR A 159 -4.83 23.72 10.21
CA TYR A 159 -5.30 24.01 11.55
C TYR A 159 -4.53 23.15 12.54
N VAL A 160 -4.11 23.70 13.67
CA VAL A 160 -3.57 22.92 14.78
C VAL A 160 -4.73 22.62 15.73
N ASN A 161 -4.93 21.34 16.05
CA ASN A 161 -5.95 20.89 17.00
C ASN A 161 -5.40 21.02 18.44
N GLU A 162 -6.17 21.63 19.35
CA GLU A 162 -5.79 21.72 20.77
C GLU A 162 -6.22 20.46 21.57
N GLY A 163 -7.15 19.67 21.03
CA GLY A 163 -7.60 18.42 21.64
C GLY A 163 -6.65 17.25 21.38
N GLU A 164 -7.04 16.07 21.87
CA GLU A 164 -6.34 14.83 21.56
C GLU A 164 -6.57 14.43 20.09
N LEU A 165 -5.47 14.35 19.33
CA LEU A 165 -5.46 13.90 17.95
C LEU A 165 -4.22 13.02 17.74
N ALA A 166 -4.44 11.72 17.49
CA ALA A 166 -3.36 10.75 17.39
C ALA A 166 -2.51 10.93 16.12
N ASN A 167 -3.13 11.27 14.99
CA ASN A 167 -2.45 11.50 13.72
C ASN A 167 -3.00 12.76 13.06
N SER A 168 -2.14 13.50 12.37
CA SER A 168 -2.57 14.61 11.52
C SER A 168 -3.55 14.11 10.43
N LEU A 169 -4.50 14.95 10.06
CA LEU A 169 -5.59 14.61 9.13
C LEU A 169 -5.49 15.43 7.85
N LEU A 170 -5.72 14.78 6.72
CA LEU A 170 -5.76 15.38 5.41
C LEU A 170 -7.21 15.42 4.92
N GLY A 171 -7.81 16.59 5.08
CA GLY A 171 -9.21 16.84 4.76
C GLY A 171 -9.50 17.21 3.30
N MET A 172 -10.78 17.46 3.04
CA MET A 172 -11.32 17.73 1.71
C MET A 172 -10.69 18.94 1.01
N ASP A 173 -10.37 20.03 1.71
CA ASP A 173 -9.70 21.21 1.14
C ASP A 173 -8.37 20.89 0.44
N TYR A 174 -7.68 19.83 0.90
CA TYR A 174 -6.48 19.35 0.23
C TYR A 174 -6.82 18.35 -0.87
N LEU A 175 -7.73 17.41 -0.60
CA LEU A 175 -8.12 16.36 -1.55
C LEU A 175 -8.75 16.93 -2.83
N GLU A 176 -9.49 18.04 -2.74
CA GLU A 176 -10.10 18.72 -3.90
C GLU A 176 -9.06 19.34 -4.86
N ARG A 177 -7.77 19.33 -4.51
CA ARG A 177 -6.67 19.73 -5.42
C ARG A 177 -6.36 18.67 -6.48
N PHE A 178 -6.94 17.48 -6.36
CA PHE A 178 -6.84 16.40 -7.34
C PHE A 178 -8.09 16.39 -8.22
N ASN A 179 -7.91 16.16 -9.52
CA ASN A 179 -9.02 16.04 -10.47
C ASN A 179 -9.83 14.76 -10.23
N ARG A 180 -9.19 13.73 -9.67
CA ARG A 180 -9.82 12.45 -9.37
C ARG A 180 -9.33 11.89 -8.06
N ILE A 181 -10.28 11.41 -7.27
CA ILE A 181 -10.06 10.62 -6.07
C ILE A 181 -10.85 9.32 -6.25
N GLU A 182 -10.17 8.19 -6.23
CA GLU A 182 -10.79 6.87 -6.37
C GLU A 182 -10.29 5.92 -5.29
N ILE A 183 -11.22 5.21 -4.66
CA ILE A 183 -10.90 4.11 -3.75
C ILE A 183 -11.32 2.82 -4.44
N GLN A 184 -10.35 1.97 -4.75
CA GLN A 184 -10.59 0.70 -5.43
C GLN A 184 -9.67 -0.40 -4.90
N ARG A 185 -10.24 -1.56 -4.56
CA ARG A 185 -9.49 -2.79 -4.21
C ARG A 185 -8.41 -2.56 -3.14
N GLY A 186 -8.74 -1.81 -2.08
CA GLY A 186 -7.79 -1.53 -0.99
C GLY A 186 -6.70 -0.50 -1.34
N LYS A 187 -6.89 0.30 -2.39
CA LYS A 187 -6.00 1.40 -2.77
C LYS A 187 -6.76 2.70 -2.93
N LEU A 188 -6.14 3.80 -2.49
CA LEU A 188 -6.52 5.15 -2.83
C LEU A 188 -5.69 5.59 -4.04
N VAL A 189 -6.36 6.10 -5.07
CA VAL A 189 -5.76 6.66 -6.28
C VAL A 189 -6.11 8.14 -6.35
N LEU A 190 -5.09 8.99 -6.43
CA LEU A 190 -5.21 10.43 -6.61
C LEU A 190 -4.60 10.81 -7.96
N GLU A 191 -5.31 11.58 -8.77
CA GLU A 191 -4.87 12.01 -10.09
C GLU A 191 -5.03 13.52 -10.24
N ARG A 192 -4.02 14.18 -10.79
CA ARG A 192 -3.97 15.62 -11.03
C ARG A 192 -4.46 16.05 -12.40
#